data_AF-A0A660Q9L0-F1
#
_entry.id   AF-A0A660Q9L0-F1
#
_cell.length_a   1.000
_cell.length_b   1.000
_cell.length_c   1.000
_cell.angle_alpha   90.00
_cell.angle_beta   90.00
_cell.angle_gamma   90.00
#
_symmetry.space_group_name_H-M   'P 1'
#
loop_
_entity.id
_entity.type
_entity.pdbx_description
1 polymer ?
#
loop_
_entity_poly.entity_id
_entity_poly.type
_entity_poly.pdbx_seq_one_letter_code
_entity_poly.pdbx_strand_id
1 'polypeptide(L)'
;MQALYAFTKCETSVSSRLICLRDNRPVEMTVDEVLRFNTAQLLEILEGELNLRKAKLLDDFHNKTLVQIFVENRIYKKIEQCKTYEAVVKAIYKGLEPFKKQLKRRIVDEDIEMLLGVRIKRISLFDIEKNRKDIDDILAELAEVKKNLGALKGYAIRYIKRLIKDYKADYPRCTEATSFKEIEVRELTATELQIKRDENGYIGTNVKGEVIMECSSLDKLLVVWSNGKYKVMPPPEKLFVDDSLERCEIFDREKQFTAVYTDSRITYLKRFKIGGTIMNREYFLSQGEKSKLQLLVDGTPEAVYVKYHKAKGQRIRQQRFSPASIAVKGVKSRGNRMTTKGIQYIGTEPGRWWDHDDEGAIPDGVLL
;
A
#
# COMPACT_ATOMS: atom_id res chain seq x y z
N MET A 1 6.34 -5.84 -23.15
CA MET A 1 6.08 -6.59 -21.91
C MET A 1 5.59 -5.67 -20.79
N GLN A 2 6.24 -4.55 -20.52
CA GLN A 2 5.84 -3.59 -19.47
C GLN A 2 4.41 -3.04 -19.62
N ALA A 3 3.95 -2.75 -20.85
CA ALA A 3 2.58 -2.34 -21.10
C ALA A 3 1.52 -3.38 -20.64
N LEU A 4 1.83 -4.68 -20.67
CA LEU A 4 0.88 -5.71 -20.23
C LEU A 4 0.59 -5.61 -18.73
N TYR A 5 1.55 -5.20 -17.90
CA TYR A 5 1.32 -5.02 -16.47
C TYR A 5 0.32 -3.88 -16.19
N ALA A 6 0.36 -2.81 -16.98
CA ALA A 6 -0.55 -1.66 -16.83
C ALA A 6 -2.00 -1.96 -17.27
N PHE A 7 -2.18 -2.80 -18.29
CA PHE A 7 -3.50 -3.03 -18.91
C PHE A 7 -4.14 -4.38 -18.59
N THR A 8 -3.48 -5.25 -17.83
CA THR A 8 -3.99 -6.59 -17.50
C THR A 8 -3.88 -6.89 -16.00
N LYS A 9 -4.46 -8.03 -15.57
CA LYS A 9 -4.35 -8.53 -14.19
C LYS A 9 -3.00 -9.19 -13.87
N CYS A 10 -2.00 -9.04 -14.75
CA CYS A 10 -0.64 -9.51 -14.47
C CYS A 10 0.02 -8.73 -13.32
N GLU A 11 -0.46 -7.51 -13.02
CA GLU A 11 -0.14 -6.77 -11.79
C GLU A 11 -1.44 -6.50 -11.02
N THR A 12 -1.42 -6.69 -9.70
CA THR A 12 -2.59 -6.40 -8.87
C THR A 12 -2.18 -5.88 -7.50
N SER A 13 -2.90 -4.85 -7.04
CA SER A 13 -2.73 -4.31 -5.70
C SER A 13 -3.58 -5.10 -4.72
N VAL A 14 -2.94 -5.65 -3.70
CA VAL A 14 -3.62 -6.34 -2.59
C VAL A 14 -3.52 -5.48 -1.34
N SER A 15 -4.66 -5.01 -0.81
CA SER A 15 -4.69 -4.31 0.46
C SER A 15 -4.61 -5.32 1.61
N SER A 16 -3.55 -5.24 2.43
CA SER A 16 -3.43 -6.04 3.65
C SER A 16 -4.02 -5.30 4.84
N ARG A 17 -5.03 -5.88 5.49
CA ARG A 17 -5.57 -5.43 6.78
C ARG A 17 -5.70 -6.63 7.71
N LEU A 18 -5.03 -6.56 8.86
CA LEU A 18 -4.96 -7.66 9.82
C LEU A 18 -5.99 -7.44 10.92
N ILE A 19 -7.15 -8.08 10.76
CA ILE A 19 -8.25 -8.04 11.75
C ILE A 19 -8.32 -9.40 12.44
N CYS A 20 -8.20 -9.40 13.76
CA CYS A 20 -8.22 -10.61 14.58
C CYS A 20 -9.33 -10.52 15.64
N LEU A 21 -9.72 -11.66 16.22
CA LEU A 21 -10.63 -11.70 17.36
C LEU A 21 -9.83 -11.69 18.65
N ARG A 22 -10.14 -10.74 19.54
CA ARG A 22 -9.61 -10.66 20.90
C ARG A 22 -10.76 -10.39 21.85
N ASP A 23 -10.88 -11.21 22.90
CA ASP A 23 -11.97 -11.11 23.88
C ASP A 23 -13.37 -11.12 23.23
N ASN A 24 -13.55 -11.99 22.22
CA ASN A 24 -14.75 -12.10 21.39
C ASN A 24 -15.15 -10.80 20.65
N ARG A 25 -14.18 -9.92 20.37
CA ARG A 25 -14.39 -8.69 19.60
C ARG A 25 -13.38 -8.58 18.45
N PRO A 26 -13.78 -8.03 17.29
CA PRO A 26 -12.87 -7.77 16.20
C PRO A 26 -11.97 -6.58 16.56
N VAL A 27 -10.66 -6.76 16.42
CA VAL A 27 -9.64 -5.74 16.68
C VAL A 27 -8.67 -5.74 15.50
N GLU A 28 -8.36 -4.55 14.98
CA GLU A 28 -7.28 -4.36 14.03
C GLU A 28 -5.95 -4.36 14.79
N MET A 29 -4.99 -5.16 14.32
CA MET A 29 -3.71 -5.35 14.99
C MET A 29 -2.55 -5.25 14.01
N THR A 30 -1.38 -4.90 14.51
CA THR A 30 -0.12 -4.99 13.76
C THR A 30 0.48 -6.38 13.86
N VAL A 31 1.42 -6.70 12.95
CA VAL A 31 2.15 -7.98 12.96
C VAL A 31 2.91 -8.20 14.28
N ASP A 32 3.51 -7.14 14.84
CA ASP A 32 4.25 -7.22 16.11
C ASP A 32 3.32 -7.57 17.29
N GLU A 33 2.14 -6.94 17.36
CA GLU A 33 1.16 -7.22 18.42
C GLU A 33 0.65 -8.67 18.36
N VAL A 34 0.36 -9.17 17.17
CA VAL A 34 -0.08 -10.57 16.99
C VAL A 34 1.03 -11.55 17.37
N LEU A 35 2.28 -11.27 16.98
CA LEU A 35 3.41 -12.11 17.37
C LEU A 35 3.62 -12.13 18.88
N ARG A 36 3.53 -10.98 19.56
CA ARG A 36 3.64 -10.91 21.03
C ARG A 36 2.52 -11.68 21.71
N PHE A 37 1.28 -11.54 21.25
CA PHE A 37 0.14 -12.25 21.80
C PHE A 37 0.32 -13.78 21.67
N ASN A 38 0.62 -14.26 20.47
CA ASN A 38 0.79 -15.70 20.21
C ASN A 38 2.00 -16.28 20.95
N THR A 39 3.09 -15.54 21.08
CA THR A 39 4.27 -16.00 21.83
C THR A 39 4.05 -16.02 23.34
N ALA A 40 3.27 -15.08 23.89
CA ALA A 40 2.84 -15.12 25.28
C ALA A 40 1.94 -16.33 25.55
N GLN A 41 0.94 -16.56 24.70
CA GLN A 41 0.05 -17.73 24.79
C GLN A 41 0.85 -19.04 24.70
N LEU A 42 1.83 -19.13 23.80
CA LEU A 42 2.70 -20.30 23.69
C LEU A 42 3.47 -20.57 24.98
N LEU A 43 3.98 -19.54 25.65
CA LEU A 43 4.69 -19.70 26.92
C LEU A 43 3.75 -20.28 28.00
N GLU A 44 2.53 -19.77 28.12
CA GLU A 44 1.52 -20.28 29.07
C GLU A 44 1.19 -21.75 28.80
N ILE A 45 0.99 -22.12 27.53
CA ILE A 45 0.72 -23.51 27.14
C ILE A 45 1.89 -24.42 27.51
N LEU A 46 3.12 -24.06 27.14
CA LEU A 46 4.31 -24.86 27.43
C LEU A 46 4.57 -24.98 28.94
N GLU A 47 4.29 -23.93 29.71
CA GLU A 47 4.36 -23.98 31.17
C GLU A 47 3.32 -24.97 31.73
N GLY A 48 2.09 -24.92 31.24
CA GLY A 48 1.03 -25.86 31.59
C GLY A 48 1.41 -27.31 31.29
N GLU A 49 1.94 -27.57 30.10
CA GLU A 49 2.42 -28.91 29.69
C GLU A 49 3.55 -29.42 30.58
N LEU A 50 4.55 -28.57 30.89
CA LEU A 50 5.67 -28.93 31.76
C LEU A 50 5.20 -29.18 33.20
N ASN A 51 4.27 -28.39 33.72
CA ASN A 51 3.69 -28.60 35.05
C ASN A 51 2.88 -29.90 35.10
N LEU A 52 2.11 -30.21 34.06
CA LEU A 52 1.41 -31.48 33.94
C LEU A 52 2.38 -32.66 33.88
N ARG A 53 3.46 -32.55 33.08
CA ARG A 53 4.48 -33.59 33.00
C ARG A 53 5.19 -33.80 34.34
N LYS A 54 5.53 -32.71 35.04
CA LYS A 54 6.10 -32.75 36.39
C LYS A 54 5.17 -33.47 37.37
N ALA A 55 3.86 -33.18 37.36
CA ALA A 55 2.90 -33.85 38.22
C ALA A 55 2.86 -35.36 37.96
N LYS A 56 2.75 -35.76 36.68
CA LYS A 56 2.80 -37.17 36.27
C LYS A 56 4.07 -37.88 36.73
N LEU A 57 5.23 -37.25 36.55
CA LEU A 57 6.51 -37.83 36.98
C LEU A 57 6.60 -37.98 38.51
N LEU A 58 6.02 -37.06 39.28
CA LEU A 58 5.96 -37.19 40.74
C LEU A 58 5.04 -38.32 41.19
N ASP A 59 3.91 -38.51 40.51
CA ASP A 59 2.99 -39.61 40.77
C ASP A 59 3.61 -40.96 40.39
N ASP A 60 4.27 -41.04 39.22
CA ASP A 60 5.01 -42.22 38.78
C ASP A 60 6.14 -42.58 39.75
N PHE A 61 6.90 -41.58 40.20
CA PHE A 61 7.93 -41.74 41.22
C PHE A 61 7.34 -42.31 42.52
N HIS A 62 6.25 -41.72 43.01
CA HIS A 62 5.58 -42.14 44.23
C HIS A 62 5.08 -43.58 44.12
N ASN A 63 4.42 -43.92 43.03
CA ASN A 63 3.86 -45.25 42.79
C ASN A 63 4.95 -46.32 42.70
N LYS A 64 6.04 -46.06 41.95
CA LYS A 64 7.19 -46.98 41.87
C LYS A 64 7.89 -47.15 43.22
N THR A 65 8.04 -46.08 43.99
CA THR A 65 8.65 -46.12 45.32
C THR A 65 7.77 -46.93 46.30
N LEU A 66 6.46 -46.74 46.26
CA LEU A 66 5.52 -47.53 47.07
C LEU A 66 5.60 -49.03 46.73
N VAL A 67 5.59 -49.37 45.45
CA VAL A 67 5.71 -50.77 45.01
C VAL A 67 7.05 -51.36 45.45
N GLN A 68 8.15 -50.61 45.32
CA GLN A 68 9.46 -51.04 45.79
C GLN A 68 9.45 -51.35 47.29
N ILE A 69 8.98 -50.42 48.13
CA ILE A 69 8.91 -50.61 49.58
C ILE A 69 8.01 -51.80 49.93
N PHE A 70 6.88 -51.95 49.24
CA PHE A 70 5.91 -53.02 49.44
C PHE A 70 6.51 -54.41 49.20
N VAL A 71 7.32 -54.56 48.15
CA VAL A 71 7.98 -55.82 47.78
C VAL A 71 9.24 -56.06 48.62
N GLU A 72 10.15 -55.09 48.73
CA GLU A 72 11.43 -55.23 49.43
C GLU A 72 11.25 -55.56 50.92
N ASN A 73 10.31 -54.89 51.59
CA ASN A 73 10.02 -55.10 53.02
C ASN A 73 9.01 -56.22 53.28
N ARG A 74 8.62 -56.96 52.23
CA ARG A 74 7.68 -58.08 52.28
C ARG A 74 6.36 -57.72 52.99
N ILE A 75 5.86 -56.49 52.79
CA ILE A 75 4.62 -56.01 53.41
C ILE A 75 3.42 -56.86 52.97
N TYR A 76 3.47 -57.37 51.74
CA TYR A 76 2.48 -58.30 51.18
C TYR A 76 2.33 -59.62 51.98
N LYS A 77 3.36 -60.08 52.72
CA LYS A 77 3.22 -61.28 53.58
C LYS A 77 2.48 -60.98 54.89
N LYS A 78 2.55 -59.73 55.37
CA LYS A 78 1.89 -59.32 56.62
C LYS A 78 0.37 -59.21 56.45
N ILE A 79 -0.09 -59.00 55.22
CA ILE A 79 -1.53 -58.92 54.90
C ILE A 79 -2.18 -60.30 54.73
N GLU A 80 -1.42 -61.36 54.46
CA GLU A 80 -1.95 -62.74 54.32
C GLU A 80 -2.61 -63.25 55.62
N GLN A 81 -2.17 -62.75 56.78
CA GLN A 81 -2.69 -63.14 58.09
C GLN A 81 -3.92 -62.32 58.52
N CYS A 82 -4.30 -61.30 57.75
CA CYS A 82 -5.41 -60.41 58.08
C CYS A 82 -6.75 -60.98 57.56
N LYS A 83 -7.77 -61.01 58.43
CA LYS A 83 -9.10 -61.57 58.09
C LYS A 83 -10.11 -60.56 57.56
N THR A 84 -9.86 -59.26 57.74
CA THR A 84 -10.77 -58.19 57.32
C THR A 84 -10.05 -57.16 56.44
N TYR A 85 -10.79 -56.56 55.51
CA TYR A 85 -10.25 -55.52 54.61
C TYR A 85 -9.68 -54.33 55.38
N GLU A 86 -10.38 -53.85 56.42
CA GLU A 86 -9.89 -52.78 57.28
C GLU A 86 -8.57 -53.11 57.98
N ALA A 87 -8.39 -54.37 58.39
CA ALA A 87 -7.14 -54.83 59.00
C ALA A 87 -5.99 -54.85 57.97
N VAL A 88 -6.27 -55.22 56.71
CA VAL A 88 -5.30 -55.18 55.61
C VAL A 88 -4.83 -53.74 55.36
N VAL A 89 -5.76 -52.78 55.24
CA VAL A 89 -5.44 -51.36 55.01
C VAL A 89 -4.60 -50.80 56.16
N LYS A 90 -4.97 -51.06 57.42
CA LYS A 90 -4.19 -50.66 58.61
C LYS A 90 -2.79 -51.28 58.63
N ALA A 91 -2.65 -52.55 58.24
CA ALA A 91 -1.37 -53.23 58.17
C ALA A 91 -0.43 -52.62 57.11
N ILE A 92 -0.98 -52.22 55.95
CA ILE A 92 -0.22 -51.55 54.89
C ILE A 92 0.23 -50.16 55.35
N TYR A 93 -0.67 -49.34 55.92
CA TYR A 93 -0.30 -48.03 56.47
C TYR A 93 0.83 -48.13 57.50
N LYS A 94 0.70 -49.06 58.46
CA LYS A 94 1.74 -49.30 59.49
C LYS A 94 3.05 -49.79 58.88
N GLY A 95 3.00 -50.57 57.80
CA GLY A 95 4.17 -51.05 57.08
C GLY A 95 4.91 -49.96 56.30
N LEU A 96 4.19 -48.99 55.76
CA LEU A 96 4.75 -47.87 54.98
C LEU A 96 5.19 -46.69 55.87
N GLU A 97 4.69 -46.60 57.10
CA GLU A 97 4.97 -45.52 58.05
C GLU A 97 6.47 -45.22 58.27
N PRO A 98 7.37 -46.22 58.42
CA PRO A 98 8.81 -45.96 58.57
C PRO A 98 9.44 -45.27 57.36
N PHE A 99 8.84 -45.41 56.17
CA PHE A 99 9.39 -44.96 54.90
C PHE A 99 8.77 -43.65 54.39
N LYS A 100 7.92 -42.99 55.19
CA LYS A 100 7.27 -41.70 54.84
C LYS A 100 8.26 -40.63 54.34
N LYS A 101 9.52 -40.65 54.81
CA LYS A 101 10.57 -39.70 54.38
C LYS A 101 11.04 -39.88 52.95
N GLN A 102 10.90 -41.08 52.37
CA GLN A 102 11.31 -41.38 51.00
C GLN A 102 10.22 -40.98 49.99
N LEU A 103 8.97 -40.83 50.44
CA LEU A 103 7.83 -40.45 49.61
C LEU A 103 7.75 -38.93 49.45
N LYS A 104 7.33 -38.48 48.26
CA LYS A 104 7.19 -37.04 47.94
C LYS A 104 5.82 -36.47 48.27
N ARG A 105 4.82 -37.31 48.47
CA ARG A 105 3.46 -36.94 48.89
C ARG A 105 2.96 -37.86 50.00
N ARG A 106 1.90 -37.42 50.70
CA ARG A 106 1.21 -38.26 51.68
C ARG A 106 0.57 -39.46 50.99
N ILE A 107 0.54 -40.58 51.69
CA ILE A 107 -0.18 -41.79 51.24
C ILE A 107 -1.68 -41.53 51.37
N VAL A 108 -2.42 -41.87 50.33
CA VAL A 108 -3.90 -41.82 50.29
C VAL A 108 -4.47 -43.21 50.06
N ASP A 109 -5.77 -43.39 50.29
CA ASP A 109 -6.40 -44.72 50.16
C ASP A 109 -6.30 -45.29 48.73
N GLU A 110 -6.35 -44.43 47.71
CA GLU A 110 -6.12 -44.81 46.30
C GLU A 110 -4.74 -45.48 46.08
N ASP A 111 -3.71 -45.05 46.82
CA ASP A 111 -2.37 -45.65 46.73
C ASP A 111 -2.37 -47.08 47.27
N ILE A 112 -3.19 -47.35 48.28
CA ILE A 112 -3.32 -48.68 48.90
C ILE A 112 -4.11 -49.61 47.98
N GLU A 113 -5.19 -49.12 47.38
CA GLU A 113 -5.92 -49.86 46.36
C GLU A 113 -5.02 -50.23 45.17
N MET A 114 -4.17 -49.30 44.71
CA MET A 114 -3.16 -49.57 43.69
C MET A 114 -2.20 -50.68 44.12
N LEU A 115 -1.69 -50.65 45.36
CA LEU A 115 -0.80 -51.70 45.89
C LEU A 115 -1.48 -53.07 45.96
N LEU A 116 -2.74 -53.12 46.40
CA LEU A 116 -3.53 -54.36 46.44
C LEU A 116 -3.82 -54.91 45.03
N GLY A 117 -3.92 -54.05 44.03
CA GLY A 117 -4.07 -54.42 42.62
C GLY A 117 -2.80 -54.98 41.95
N VAL A 118 -1.64 -54.93 42.61
CA VAL A 118 -0.39 -55.46 42.06
C VAL A 118 -0.47 -57.00 42.01
N ARG A 119 -0.56 -57.54 40.78
CA ARG A 119 -0.62 -58.99 40.55
C ARG A 119 0.57 -59.71 41.22
N ILE A 120 0.29 -60.80 41.95
CA ILE A 120 1.30 -61.61 42.67
C ILE A 120 2.46 -62.04 41.74
N LYS A 121 2.19 -62.35 40.46
CA LYS A 121 3.22 -62.67 39.46
C LYS A 121 4.27 -61.55 39.26
N ARG A 122 3.88 -60.28 39.42
CA ARG A 122 4.80 -59.14 39.32
C ARG A 122 5.69 -58.99 40.54
N ILE A 123 5.26 -59.50 41.70
CA ILE A 123 6.03 -59.47 42.95
C ILE A 123 7.14 -60.53 42.91
N SER A 124 6.85 -61.73 42.38
CA SER A 124 7.84 -62.82 42.28
C SER A 124 8.92 -62.56 41.22
N LEU A 125 8.57 -61.85 40.14
CA LEU A 125 9.48 -61.43 39.06
C LEU A 125 9.99 -59.99 39.26
N PHE A 126 9.84 -59.43 40.46
CA PHE A 126 10.20 -58.04 40.70
C PHE A 126 11.71 -57.87 40.61
N ASP A 127 12.14 -57.19 39.54
CA ASP A 127 13.52 -56.83 39.31
C ASP A 127 13.82 -55.49 40.01
N ILE A 128 14.55 -55.58 41.12
CA ILE A 128 14.94 -54.43 41.95
C ILE A 128 15.86 -53.50 41.18
N GLU A 129 16.79 -54.04 40.37
CA GLU A 129 17.76 -53.22 39.62
C GLU A 129 17.05 -52.42 38.53
N LYS A 130 16.14 -53.06 37.79
CA LYS A 130 15.33 -52.37 36.79
C LYS A 130 14.45 -51.28 37.42
N ASN A 131 13.82 -51.55 38.55
CA ASN A 131 12.97 -50.55 39.20
C ASN A 131 13.78 -49.35 39.73
N ARG A 132 14.99 -49.59 40.25
CA ARG A 132 15.91 -48.51 40.64
C ARG A 132 16.29 -47.66 39.42
N LYS A 133 16.63 -48.30 38.30
CA LYS A 133 16.92 -47.58 37.05
C LYS A 133 15.74 -46.75 36.58
N ASP A 134 14.52 -47.31 36.58
CA ASP A 134 13.32 -46.56 36.21
C ASP A 134 13.10 -45.33 37.11
N ILE A 135 13.37 -45.46 38.42
CA ILE A 135 13.28 -44.36 39.37
C ILE A 135 14.35 -43.28 39.09
N ASP A 136 15.58 -43.70 38.80
CA ASP A 136 16.68 -42.80 38.44
C ASP A 136 16.39 -42.03 37.14
N ASP A 137 15.82 -42.71 36.13
CA ASP A 137 15.39 -42.12 34.87
C ASP A 137 14.27 -41.07 35.11
N ILE A 138 13.29 -41.39 35.96
CA ILE A 138 12.24 -40.43 36.34
C ILE A 138 12.83 -39.23 37.08
N LEU A 139 13.79 -39.43 37.98
CA LEU A 139 14.44 -38.34 38.70
C LEU A 139 15.25 -37.43 37.76
N ALA A 140 15.94 -38.02 36.78
CA ALA A 140 16.66 -37.30 35.75
C ALA A 140 15.70 -36.46 34.89
N GLU A 141 14.60 -37.05 34.42
CA GLU A 141 13.58 -36.33 33.65
C GLU A 141 12.92 -35.23 34.48
N LEU A 142 12.60 -35.49 35.76
CA LEU A 142 12.04 -34.49 36.67
C LEU A 142 13.00 -33.31 36.87
N ALA A 143 14.30 -33.57 36.96
CA ALA A 143 15.33 -32.53 37.06
C ALA A 143 15.38 -31.68 35.78
N GLU A 144 15.30 -32.31 34.62
CA GLU A 144 15.24 -31.61 33.33
C GLU A 144 13.98 -30.75 33.21
N VAL A 145 12.80 -31.30 33.55
CA VAL A 145 11.53 -30.57 33.54
C VAL A 145 11.59 -29.35 34.47
N LYS A 146 12.15 -29.51 35.68
CA LYS A 146 12.36 -28.38 36.60
C LYS A 146 13.31 -27.32 36.04
N LYS A 147 14.40 -27.74 35.38
CA LYS A 147 15.31 -26.82 34.69
C LYS A 147 14.61 -26.08 33.56
N ASN A 148 13.79 -26.76 32.78
CA ASN A 148 13.01 -26.16 31.70
C ASN A 148 11.95 -25.19 32.22
N LEU A 149 11.26 -25.50 33.32
CA LEU A 149 10.36 -24.57 34.01
C LEU A 149 11.09 -23.31 34.50
N GLY A 150 12.28 -23.46 35.08
CA GLY A 150 13.11 -22.33 35.50
C GLY A 150 13.65 -21.47 34.33
N ALA A 151 13.74 -22.04 33.12
CA ALA A 151 14.25 -21.39 31.92
C ALA A 151 13.23 -21.47 30.75
N LEU A 152 11.97 -21.15 31.03
CA LEU A 152 10.84 -21.35 30.11
C LEU A 152 11.05 -20.70 28.74
N LYS A 153 11.53 -19.46 28.70
CA LYS A 153 11.83 -18.75 27.43
C LYS A 153 12.84 -19.51 26.57
N GLY A 154 13.89 -20.04 27.20
CA GLY A 154 14.91 -20.83 26.50
C GLY A 154 14.35 -22.14 25.96
N TYR A 155 13.45 -22.78 26.71
CA TYR A 155 12.72 -23.97 26.27
C TYR A 155 11.82 -23.66 25.06
N ALA A 156 11.04 -22.59 25.11
CA ALA A 156 10.17 -22.16 24.00
C ALA A 156 10.96 -21.84 22.72
N ILE A 157 12.11 -21.18 22.83
CA ILE A 157 12.99 -20.92 21.67
C ILE A 157 13.48 -22.24 21.05
N ARG A 158 13.89 -23.22 21.87
CA ARG A 158 14.30 -24.55 21.37
C ARG A 158 13.14 -25.26 20.69
N TYR A 159 11.95 -25.18 21.26
CA TYR A 159 10.72 -25.75 20.70
C TYR A 159 10.43 -25.19 19.31
N ILE A 160 10.41 -23.86 19.15
CA ILE A 160 10.17 -23.22 17.84
C ILE A 160 11.29 -23.57 16.85
N LYS A 161 12.56 -23.54 17.27
CA LYS A 161 13.69 -23.92 16.40
C LYS A 161 13.59 -25.35 15.90
N ARG A 162 13.10 -26.27 16.73
CA ARG A 162 12.85 -27.66 16.34
C ARG A 162 11.75 -27.72 15.28
N LEU A 163 10.62 -27.04 15.49
CA LEU A 163 9.55 -26.98 14.48
C LEU A 163 10.04 -26.42 13.14
N ILE A 164 10.82 -25.34 13.16
CA ILE A 164 11.42 -24.79 11.93
C ILE A 164 12.33 -25.83 11.28
N LYS A 165 13.16 -26.54 12.04
CA LYS A 165 14.06 -27.56 11.50
C LYS A 165 13.28 -28.70 10.84
N ASP A 166 12.21 -29.16 11.49
CA ASP A 166 11.45 -30.33 11.06
C ASP A 166 10.61 -30.01 9.80
N TYR A 167 9.99 -28.83 9.73
CA TYR A 167 9.02 -28.49 8.67
C TYR A 167 9.54 -27.57 7.57
N LYS A 168 10.71 -26.93 7.71
CA LYS A 168 11.19 -25.93 6.73
C LYS A 168 11.37 -26.51 5.31
N ALA A 169 11.75 -27.78 5.20
CA ALA A 169 11.93 -28.42 3.89
C ALA A 169 10.61 -28.59 3.13
N ASP A 170 9.51 -28.79 3.85
CA ASP A 170 8.18 -29.02 3.27
C ASP A 170 7.50 -27.73 2.79
N TYR A 171 7.94 -26.57 3.29
CA TYR A 171 7.34 -25.27 3.02
C TYR A 171 8.35 -24.22 2.52
N PRO A 172 8.91 -24.38 1.30
CA PRO A 172 9.80 -23.40 0.71
C PRO A 172 9.07 -22.10 0.35
N ARG A 173 9.83 -20.99 0.25
CA ARG A 173 9.32 -19.70 -0.21
C ARG A 173 8.95 -19.80 -1.71
N CYS A 174 7.69 -19.54 -2.06
CA CYS A 174 7.22 -19.52 -3.45
C CYS A 174 7.24 -18.14 -4.10
N THR A 175 7.42 -17.07 -3.32
CA THR A 175 7.36 -15.68 -3.79
C THR A 175 8.74 -15.01 -3.71
N GLU A 176 9.08 -14.22 -4.71
CA GLU A 176 10.26 -13.35 -4.68
C GLU A 176 9.85 -11.91 -4.36
N ALA A 177 10.63 -11.23 -3.51
CA ALA A 177 10.42 -9.82 -3.22
C ALA A 177 11.35 -8.99 -4.11
N THR A 178 10.77 -8.35 -5.12
CA THR A 178 11.48 -7.46 -6.06
C THR A 178 10.82 -6.09 -6.09
N SER A 179 11.58 -5.06 -6.42
CA SER A 179 11.06 -3.71 -6.65
C SER A 179 10.97 -3.46 -8.15
N PHE A 180 9.78 -3.10 -8.63
CA PHE A 180 9.64 -2.54 -9.98
C PHE A 180 10.05 -1.07 -9.95
N LYS A 181 10.78 -0.61 -10.97
CA LYS A 181 10.84 0.83 -11.23
C LYS A 181 9.44 1.25 -11.65
N GLU A 182 8.89 2.28 -11.01
CA GLU A 182 7.64 2.89 -11.43
C GLU A 182 7.86 3.40 -12.85
N ILE A 183 7.34 2.68 -13.83
CA ILE A 183 7.39 3.12 -15.21
C ILE A 183 6.23 4.08 -15.35
N GLU A 184 6.51 5.34 -15.68
CA GLU A 184 5.47 6.30 -15.97
C GLU A 184 4.66 5.78 -17.18
N VAL A 185 3.51 5.17 -16.91
CA VAL A 185 2.60 4.59 -17.90
C VAL A 185 2.27 5.59 -19.03
N ARG A 186 2.40 6.89 -18.75
CA ARG A 186 2.28 7.98 -19.73
C ARG A 186 3.37 7.95 -20.81
N GLU A 187 4.64 7.78 -20.48
CA GLU A 187 5.73 7.78 -21.48
C GLU A 187 5.62 6.59 -22.43
N LEU A 188 5.16 5.43 -21.94
CA LEU A 188 4.94 4.24 -22.75
C LEU A 188 3.72 4.31 -23.68
N THR A 189 2.75 5.18 -23.40
CA THR A 189 1.46 5.24 -24.11
C THR A 189 1.26 6.52 -24.90
N ALA A 190 2.21 7.47 -24.82
CA ALA A 190 2.13 8.78 -25.47
C ALA A 190 1.91 8.70 -27.00
N THR A 191 2.29 7.60 -27.63
CA THR A 191 2.18 7.40 -29.10
C THR A 191 1.11 6.38 -29.50
N GLU A 192 0.25 5.94 -28.58
CA GLU A 192 -0.78 4.92 -28.85
C GLU A 192 -1.79 5.39 -29.91
N LEU A 193 -2.18 6.67 -29.87
CA LEU A 193 -3.23 7.24 -30.71
C LEU A 193 -2.70 8.43 -31.51
N GLN A 194 -3.16 8.55 -32.76
CA GLN A 194 -2.89 9.70 -33.62
C GLN A 194 -4.17 10.50 -33.84
N ILE A 195 -4.16 11.79 -33.50
CA ILE A 195 -5.27 12.70 -33.80
C ILE A 195 -5.06 13.28 -35.19
N LYS A 196 -6.05 13.09 -36.06
CA LYS A 196 -6.01 13.53 -37.46
C LYS A 196 -7.08 14.59 -37.72
N ARG A 197 -6.83 15.47 -38.69
CA ARG A 197 -7.79 16.46 -39.20
C ARG A 197 -8.09 16.21 -40.67
N ASP A 198 -9.37 16.20 -41.01
CA ASP A 198 -9.86 16.15 -42.39
C ASP A 198 -10.15 17.56 -42.95
N GLU A 199 -10.18 17.68 -44.27
CA GLU A 199 -10.52 18.90 -45.02
C GLU A 199 -11.92 19.42 -44.68
N ASN A 200 -12.82 18.53 -44.24
CA ASN A 200 -14.20 18.86 -43.85
C ASN A 200 -14.34 19.37 -42.40
N GLY A 201 -13.24 19.70 -41.71
CA GLY A 201 -13.28 20.27 -40.36
C GLY A 201 -13.58 19.26 -39.24
N TYR A 202 -13.28 17.97 -39.46
CA TYR A 202 -13.37 16.93 -38.42
C TYR A 202 -12.01 16.62 -37.82
N ILE A 203 -11.95 16.39 -36.51
CA ILE A 203 -10.78 15.89 -35.79
C ILE A 203 -11.08 14.59 -35.04
N GLY A 204 -10.12 13.68 -34.95
CA GLY A 204 -10.24 12.48 -34.12
C GLY A 204 -9.28 11.37 -34.53
N THR A 205 -9.34 10.25 -33.80
CA THR A 205 -8.50 9.07 -34.05
C THR A 205 -8.96 8.25 -35.25
N ASN A 206 -10.27 8.27 -35.56
CA ASN A 206 -10.88 7.55 -36.68
C ASN A 206 -11.23 8.50 -37.84
N VAL A 207 -10.39 9.51 -38.06
CA VAL A 207 -10.51 10.47 -39.16
C VAL A 207 -9.37 10.24 -40.16
N LYS A 208 -9.68 10.24 -41.46
CA LYS A 208 -8.68 10.18 -42.52
C LYS A 208 -8.25 11.61 -42.86
N GLY A 209 -6.97 11.92 -42.76
CA GLY A 209 -6.46 13.26 -42.99
C GLY A 209 -5.06 13.45 -42.42
N GLU A 210 -4.65 14.70 -42.26
CA GLU A 210 -3.33 15.09 -41.75
C GLU A 210 -3.23 14.81 -40.25
N VAL A 211 -2.09 14.27 -39.80
CA VAL A 211 -1.82 14.02 -38.38
C VAL A 211 -1.50 15.35 -37.70
N ILE A 212 -2.31 15.74 -36.71
CA ILE A 212 -2.07 16.93 -35.90
C ILE A 212 -1.04 16.62 -34.81
N MET A 213 -1.24 15.49 -34.11
CA MET A 213 -0.47 15.13 -32.91
C MET A 213 -0.66 13.66 -32.54
N GLU A 214 0.26 13.14 -31.73
CA GLU A 214 0.16 11.82 -31.09
C GLU A 214 -0.22 12.00 -29.61
N CYS A 215 -1.00 11.06 -29.06
CA CYS A 215 -1.44 11.09 -27.67
C CYS A 215 -1.76 9.69 -27.13
N SER A 216 -1.87 9.58 -25.81
CA SER A 216 -2.38 8.41 -25.09
C SER A 216 -3.91 8.47 -24.93
N SER A 217 -4.54 7.31 -24.79
CA SER A 217 -5.94 7.19 -24.37
C SER A 217 -6.25 7.85 -23.01
N LEU A 218 -5.22 8.04 -22.17
CA LEU A 218 -5.31 8.69 -20.86
C LEU A 218 -5.09 10.21 -20.90
N ASP A 219 -4.66 10.76 -22.04
CA ASP A 219 -4.37 12.18 -22.18
C ASP A 219 -5.65 13.02 -22.30
N LYS A 220 -5.48 14.32 -22.10
CA LYS A 220 -6.55 15.32 -22.28
C LYS A 220 -6.10 16.26 -23.39
N LEU A 221 -6.98 16.54 -24.33
CA LEU A 221 -6.73 17.48 -25.42
C LEU A 221 -7.33 18.84 -25.08
N LEU A 222 -6.59 19.89 -25.39
CA LEU A 222 -7.04 21.27 -25.42
C LEU A 222 -7.36 21.65 -26.86
N VAL A 223 -8.62 22.02 -27.12
CA VAL A 223 -9.08 22.52 -28.42
C VAL A 223 -9.47 23.98 -28.27
N VAL A 224 -8.93 24.86 -29.12
CA VAL A 224 -9.19 26.31 -29.13
C VAL A 224 -9.66 26.75 -30.51
N TRP A 225 -10.69 27.58 -30.55
CA TRP A 225 -11.26 28.16 -31.76
C TRP A 225 -10.90 29.65 -31.89
N SER A 226 -10.98 30.17 -33.11
CA SER A 226 -10.65 31.58 -33.44
C SER A 226 -11.61 32.62 -32.82
N ASN A 227 -12.77 32.21 -32.32
CA ASN A 227 -13.65 33.06 -31.50
C ASN A 227 -13.22 33.13 -30.02
N GLY A 228 -12.13 32.46 -29.65
CA GLY A 228 -11.62 32.40 -28.28
C GLY A 228 -12.39 31.41 -27.39
N LYS A 229 -13.25 30.57 -27.96
CA LYS A 229 -13.81 29.41 -27.27
C LYS A 229 -12.72 28.36 -27.09
N TYR A 230 -12.77 27.61 -25.99
CA TYR A 230 -11.92 26.45 -25.79
C TYR A 230 -12.64 25.33 -25.03
N LYS A 231 -12.15 24.11 -25.21
CA LYS A 231 -12.70 22.89 -24.60
C LYS A 231 -11.56 21.95 -24.24
N VAL A 232 -11.67 21.31 -23.07
CA VAL A 232 -10.74 20.23 -22.65
C VAL A 232 -11.51 18.91 -22.67
N MET A 233 -10.99 17.91 -23.37
CA MET A 233 -11.69 16.63 -23.57
C MET A 233 -10.72 15.47 -23.81
N PRO A 234 -11.12 14.21 -23.54
CA PRO A 234 -10.34 13.05 -23.97
C PRO A 234 -10.25 12.97 -25.51
N PRO A 235 -9.27 12.25 -26.08
CA PRO A 235 -9.16 11.95 -27.51
C PRO A 235 -10.49 11.46 -28.11
N PRO A 236 -11.14 12.23 -29.02
CA PRO A 236 -12.38 11.79 -29.64
C PRO A 236 -12.11 10.82 -30.80
N GLU A 237 -13.04 9.89 -31.03
CA GLU A 237 -13.03 9.10 -32.27
C GLU A 237 -13.29 9.98 -33.50
N LYS A 238 -14.29 10.88 -33.39
CA LYS A 238 -14.65 11.87 -34.41
C LYS A 238 -15.37 13.05 -33.75
N LEU A 239 -14.90 14.27 -33.99
CA LEU A 239 -15.49 15.53 -33.52
C LEU A 239 -15.48 16.55 -34.65
N PHE A 240 -16.61 17.24 -34.85
CA PHE A 240 -16.67 18.38 -35.77
C PHE A 240 -16.17 19.65 -35.07
N VAL A 241 -15.17 20.30 -35.64
CA VAL A 241 -14.55 21.53 -35.10
C VAL A 241 -14.55 22.69 -36.08
N ASP A 242 -15.18 22.52 -37.25
CA ASP A 242 -15.23 23.49 -38.35
C ASP A 242 -13.84 24.03 -38.78
N ASP A 243 -13.81 25.04 -39.64
CA ASP A 243 -12.56 25.63 -40.16
C ASP A 243 -11.93 26.63 -39.20
N SER A 244 -12.61 26.97 -38.10
CA SER A 244 -12.19 27.98 -37.14
C SER A 244 -11.29 27.43 -36.03
N LEU A 245 -10.82 26.18 -36.15
CA LEU A 245 -9.83 25.58 -35.26
C LEU A 245 -8.51 26.36 -35.31
N GLU A 246 -8.14 26.95 -34.18
CA GLU A 246 -6.89 27.67 -34.00
C GLU A 246 -5.80 26.77 -33.42
N ARG A 247 -6.14 25.91 -32.46
CA ARG A 247 -5.17 25.05 -31.76
C ARG A 247 -5.78 23.75 -31.28
N CYS A 248 -5.01 22.66 -31.40
CA CYS A 248 -5.28 21.36 -30.80
C CYS A 248 -3.96 20.79 -30.25
N GLU A 249 -3.88 20.58 -28.94
CA GLU A 249 -2.66 20.08 -28.27
C GLU A 249 -2.97 19.27 -26.99
N ILE A 250 -1.96 18.59 -26.42
CA ILE A 250 -2.10 17.95 -25.10
C ILE A 250 -2.26 19.05 -24.04
N PHE A 251 -3.31 18.93 -23.24
CA PHE A 251 -3.63 19.86 -22.19
C PHE A 251 -2.63 19.74 -21.03
N ASP A 252 -1.82 20.77 -20.87
CA ASP A 252 -0.97 20.99 -19.71
C ASP A 252 -1.54 22.12 -18.84
N ARG A 253 -1.78 21.81 -17.55
CA ARG A 253 -2.34 22.74 -16.57
C ARG A 253 -1.37 23.86 -16.19
N GLU A 254 -0.06 23.58 -16.24
CA GLU A 254 0.96 24.55 -15.85
C GLU A 254 1.40 25.42 -17.02
N LYS A 255 1.05 25.04 -18.25
CA LYS A 255 1.33 25.81 -19.46
C LYS A 255 0.66 27.18 -19.39
N GLN A 256 1.50 28.19 -19.53
CA GLN A 256 1.09 29.58 -19.62
C GLN A 256 0.87 29.98 -21.07
N PHE A 257 -0.15 30.78 -21.31
CA PHE A 257 -0.49 31.32 -22.62
C PHE A 257 -0.49 32.84 -22.58
N THR A 258 -0.12 33.44 -23.71
CA THR A 258 -0.37 34.84 -24.01
C THR A 258 -1.36 34.93 -25.16
N ALA A 259 -2.51 35.55 -24.92
CA ALA A 259 -3.53 35.79 -25.94
C ALA A 259 -3.74 37.29 -26.17
N VAL A 260 -3.91 37.64 -27.44
CA VAL A 260 -4.44 38.93 -27.87
C VAL A 260 -5.81 38.69 -28.49
N TYR A 261 -6.83 39.35 -27.95
CA TYR A 261 -8.21 39.16 -28.41
C TYR A 261 -8.93 40.51 -28.48
N THR A 262 -9.86 40.62 -29.42
CA THR A 262 -10.71 41.80 -29.58
C THR A 262 -12.10 41.51 -29.06
N ASP A 263 -12.57 42.34 -28.13
CA ASP A 263 -13.92 42.29 -27.58
C ASP A 263 -14.54 43.69 -27.66
N SER A 264 -15.69 43.80 -28.30
CA SER A 264 -16.46 45.05 -28.39
C SER A 264 -15.64 46.25 -28.91
N ARG A 265 -14.84 46.02 -29.95
CA ARG A 265 -13.91 46.98 -30.61
C ARG A 265 -12.67 47.38 -29.81
N ILE A 266 -12.44 46.79 -28.64
CA ILE A 266 -11.23 47.00 -27.84
C ILE A 266 -10.39 45.72 -27.91
N THR A 267 -9.11 45.86 -28.24
CA THR A 267 -8.17 44.76 -28.20
C THR A 267 -7.47 44.72 -26.85
N TYR A 268 -7.43 43.53 -26.27
CA TYR A 268 -6.82 43.23 -24.98
C TYR A 268 -5.67 42.25 -25.16
N LEU A 269 -4.66 42.39 -24.30
CA LEU A 269 -3.56 41.44 -24.15
C LEU A 269 -3.66 40.79 -22.78
N LYS A 270 -3.56 39.46 -22.73
CA LYS A 270 -3.67 38.70 -21.48
C LYS A 270 -2.68 37.55 -21.42
N ARG A 271 -1.97 37.46 -20.29
CA ARG A 271 -1.24 36.26 -19.85
C ARG A 271 -2.12 35.47 -18.90
N PHE A 272 -2.25 34.16 -19.10
CA PHE A 272 -3.08 33.29 -18.25
C PHE A 272 -2.62 31.84 -18.30
N LYS A 273 -3.07 31.04 -17.33
CA LYS A 273 -2.98 29.57 -17.35
C LYS A 273 -4.39 29.00 -17.45
N ILE A 274 -4.58 27.95 -18.26
CA ILE A 274 -5.86 27.24 -18.30
C ILE A 274 -5.87 26.29 -17.10
N GLY A 275 -6.54 26.73 -16.03
CA GLY A 275 -6.65 25.96 -14.79
C GLY A 275 -7.60 24.76 -14.90
N GLY A 276 -8.12 24.30 -13.76
CA GLY A 276 -9.04 23.17 -13.72
C GLY A 276 -10.34 23.45 -14.48
N THR A 277 -10.60 22.69 -15.53
CA THR A 277 -11.85 22.72 -16.29
C THR A 277 -12.60 21.40 -16.17
N ILE A 278 -13.93 21.49 -16.08
CA ILE A 278 -14.79 20.31 -16.28
C ILE A 278 -14.63 19.85 -17.73
N MET A 279 -14.36 18.56 -17.91
CA MET A 279 -14.23 17.95 -19.23
C MET A 279 -15.48 18.13 -20.08
N ASN A 280 -15.29 18.21 -21.38
CA ASN A 280 -16.34 18.36 -22.38
C ASN A 280 -17.23 19.61 -22.25
N ARG A 281 -16.91 20.50 -21.31
CA ARG A 281 -17.58 21.80 -21.17
C ARG A 281 -16.84 22.86 -21.97
N GLU A 282 -17.62 23.75 -22.57
CA GLU A 282 -17.13 24.85 -23.37
C GLU A 282 -16.93 26.09 -22.50
N TYR A 283 -15.83 26.80 -22.74
CA TYR A 283 -15.46 28.01 -22.03
C TYR A 283 -14.95 29.05 -23.02
N PHE A 284 -14.89 30.30 -22.59
CA PHE A 284 -14.34 31.40 -23.36
C PHE A 284 -13.08 31.95 -22.69
N LEU A 285 -12.09 32.32 -23.51
CA LEU A 285 -10.88 33.02 -23.11
C LEU A 285 -11.14 34.49 -22.80
N SER A 286 -12.36 35.00 -22.99
CA SER A 286 -12.75 36.38 -22.71
C SER A 286 -14.05 36.40 -21.90
N GLN A 287 -14.49 37.59 -21.47
CA GLN A 287 -15.79 37.74 -20.80
C GLN A 287 -16.96 37.80 -21.80
N GLY A 288 -16.71 38.19 -23.04
CA GLY A 288 -17.73 38.33 -24.07
C GLY A 288 -17.77 37.14 -25.03
N GLU A 289 -18.96 36.61 -25.29
CA GLU A 289 -19.18 35.49 -26.24
C GLU A 289 -18.85 35.85 -27.70
N LYS A 290 -18.70 37.15 -28.01
CA LYS A 290 -18.38 37.67 -29.36
C LYS A 290 -16.94 38.17 -29.48
N SER A 291 -16.00 37.55 -28.78
CA SER A 291 -14.58 37.88 -28.95
C SER A 291 -14.00 37.30 -30.24
N LYS A 292 -13.05 38.01 -30.83
CA LYS A 292 -12.19 37.48 -31.90
C LYS A 292 -10.78 37.30 -31.37
N LEU A 293 -10.27 36.08 -31.38
CA LEU A 293 -8.87 35.78 -31.08
C LEU A 293 -8.00 36.30 -32.23
N GLN A 294 -6.98 37.08 -31.91
CA GLN A 294 -6.06 37.67 -32.88
C GLN A 294 -4.70 36.98 -32.84
N LEU A 295 -4.28 36.53 -31.65
CA LEU A 295 -3.04 35.82 -31.43
C LEU A 295 -3.17 34.93 -30.19
N LEU A 296 -2.66 33.70 -30.27
CA LEU A 296 -2.46 32.82 -29.12
C LEU A 296 -1.07 32.21 -29.21
N VAL A 297 -0.23 32.42 -28.21
CA VAL A 297 1.13 31.88 -28.17
C VAL A 297 1.47 31.29 -26.81
N ASP A 298 2.44 30.38 -26.84
CA ASP A 298 2.93 29.68 -25.67
C ASP A 298 3.86 30.59 -24.86
N GLY A 299 3.73 30.51 -23.53
CA GLY A 299 4.54 31.25 -22.60
C GLY A 299 4.31 32.76 -22.69
N THR A 300 5.40 33.51 -22.54
CA THR A 300 5.42 34.97 -22.57
C THR A 300 6.44 35.40 -23.62
N PRO A 301 6.01 35.81 -24.82
CA PRO A 301 6.95 36.27 -25.83
C PRO A 301 7.60 37.58 -25.37
N GLU A 302 8.83 37.83 -25.82
CA GLU A 302 9.57 39.04 -25.47
C GLU A 302 8.82 40.30 -25.91
N ALA A 303 8.21 40.25 -27.09
CA ALA A 303 7.45 41.35 -27.66
C ALA A 303 6.27 40.85 -28.51
N VAL A 304 5.30 41.74 -28.70
CA VAL A 304 4.19 41.59 -29.65
C VAL A 304 4.19 42.81 -30.56
N TYR A 305 4.35 42.57 -31.86
CA TYR A 305 4.41 43.58 -32.90
C TYR A 305 3.05 43.71 -33.59
N VAL A 306 2.57 44.93 -33.73
CA VAL A 306 1.22 45.22 -34.23
C VAL A 306 1.30 46.22 -35.37
N LYS A 307 0.66 45.88 -36.49
CA LYS A 307 0.37 46.80 -37.59
C LYS A 307 -1.10 47.18 -37.57
N TYR A 308 -1.39 48.48 -37.58
CA TYR A 308 -2.76 48.97 -37.63
C TYR A 308 -3.23 49.21 -39.07
N HIS A 309 -4.55 49.11 -39.27
CA HIS A 309 -5.18 49.61 -40.49
C HIS A 309 -4.95 51.12 -40.66
N LYS A 310 -4.92 51.58 -41.91
CA LYS A 310 -4.84 53.01 -42.24
C LYS A 310 -6.18 53.68 -41.89
N ALA A 311 -6.15 54.69 -41.03
CA ALA A 311 -7.29 55.53 -40.72
C ALA A 311 -6.95 57.02 -40.88
N LYS A 312 -7.95 57.85 -41.20
CA LYS A 312 -7.76 59.30 -41.43
C LYS A 312 -7.24 59.95 -40.13
N GLY A 313 -6.11 60.65 -40.21
CA GLY A 313 -5.48 61.33 -39.07
C GLY A 313 -4.64 60.43 -38.15
N GLN A 314 -4.48 59.14 -38.45
CA GLN A 314 -3.71 58.22 -37.62
C GLN A 314 -2.20 58.39 -37.84
N ARG A 315 -1.52 58.94 -36.82
CA ARG A 315 -0.06 59.11 -36.80
C ARG A 315 0.70 57.80 -36.55
N ILE A 316 0.29 57.03 -35.54
CA ILE A 316 0.95 55.78 -35.16
C ILE A 316 0.39 54.62 -35.98
N ARG A 317 1.23 54.02 -36.82
CA ARG A 317 0.86 52.93 -37.75
C ARG A 317 1.33 51.54 -37.30
N GLN A 318 2.38 51.50 -36.48
CA GLN A 318 2.91 50.27 -35.89
C GLN A 318 3.27 50.50 -34.43
N GLN A 319 3.21 49.47 -33.60
CA GLN A 319 3.59 49.51 -32.17
C GLN A 319 4.13 48.17 -31.71
N ARG A 320 5.06 48.22 -30.75
CA ARG A 320 5.61 47.07 -30.02
C ARG A 320 5.03 47.07 -28.62
N PHE A 321 4.56 45.92 -28.14
CA PHE A 321 4.10 45.74 -26.76
C PHE A 321 4.99 44.70 -26.07
N SER A 322 5.28 44.88 -24.78
CA SER A 322 6.01 43.89 -23.98
C SER A 322 5.07 43.14 -23.03
N PRO A 323 4.73 41.87 -23.33
CA PRO A 323 3.87 41.06 -22.45
C PRO A 323 4.46 40.80 -21.07
N ALA A 324 5.79 40.82 -20.92
CA ALA A 324 6.46 40.63 -19.64
C ALA A 324 6.00 41.65 -18.57
N SER A 325 5.60 42.84 -18.99
CA SER A 325 5.14 43.92 -18.12
C SER A 325 3.79 43.67 -17.42
N ILE A 326 3.01 42.68 -17.86
CA ILE A 326 1.69 42.39 -17.28
C ILE A 326 1.68 41.12 -16.42
N ALA A 327 0.93 41.12 -15.33
CA ALA A 327 0.78 39.96 -14.46
C ALA A 327 -0.04 38.83 -15.13
N VAL A 328 0.17 37.59 -14.66
CA VAL A 328 -0.63 36.43 -15.06
C VAL A 328 -2.01 36.52 -14.42
N LYS A 329 -3.05 36.57 -15.23
CA LYS A 329 -4.45 36.70 -14.81
C LYS A 329 -5.19 35.35 -14.91
N GLY A 330 -6.34 35.26 -14.24
CA GLY A 330 -7.24 34.12 -14.42
C GLY A 330 -7.91 34.11 -15.79
N VAL A 331 -8.29 32.93 -16.29
CA VAL A 331 -8.86 32.76 -17.65
C VAL A 331 -10.08 33.67 -17.90
N LYS A 332 -10.99 33.80 -16.94
CA LYS A 332 -12.20 34.65 -17.06
C LYS A 332 -11.94 36.15 -16.84
N SER A 333 -10.72 36.52 -16.46
CA SER A 333 -10.39 37.92 -16.20
C SER A 333 -10.20 38.67 -17.52
N ARG A 334 -10.57 39.95 -17.55
CA ARG A 334 -10.29 40.83 -18.68
C ARG A 334 -8.78 41.11 -18.77
N GLY A 335 -8.24 41.04 -19.98
CA GLY A 335 -6.85 41.43 -20.27
C GLY A 335 -6.61 42.93 -20.05
N ASN A 336 -5.35 43.33 -20.17
CA ASN A 336 -4.97 44.74 -20.20
C ASN A 336 -5.32 45.30 -21.57
N ARG A 337 -5.83 46.53 -21.61
CA ARG A 337 -6.22 47.21 -22.84
C ARG A 337 -4.96 47.52 -23.63
N MET A 338 -4.88 46.97 -24.83
CA MET A 338 -3.77 47.18 -25.75
C MET A 338 -4.06 48.35 -26.69
N THR A 339 -5.21 48.35 -27.36
CA THR A 339 -5.58 49.40 -28.33
C THR A 339 -7.07 49.33 -28.68
N THR A 340 -7.60 50.42 -29.23
CA THR A 340 -8.94 50.49 -29.84
C THR A 340 -8.87 50.56 -31.37
N LYS A 341 -7.66 50.64 -31.93
CA LYS A 341 -7.43 50.73 -33.37
C LYS A 341 -7.60 49.36 -34.01
N GLY A 342 -8.12 49.33 -35.24
CA GLY A 342 -8.21 48.10 -36.02
C GLY A 342 -6.82 47.54 -36.34
N ILE A 343 -6.60 46.28 -35.99
CA ILE A 343 -5.34 45.56 -36.22
C ILE A 343 -5.40 44.91 -37.60
N GLN A 344 -4.40 45.20 -38.44
CA GLN A 344 -4.22 44.57 -39.74
C GLN A 344 -3.34 43.32 -39.64
N TYR A 345 -2.28 43.37 -38.84
CA TYR A 345 -1.38 42.24 -38.61
C TYR A 345 -0.87 42.26 -37.18
N ILE A 346 -0.68 41.07 -36.60
CA ILE A 346 -0.09 40.89 -35.29
C ILE A 346 0.83 39.66 -35.29
N GLY A 347 1.96 39.75 -34.59
CA GLY A 347 2.90 38.65 -34.47
C GLY A 347 3.85 38.83 -33.29
N THR A 348 4.56 37.76 -32.93
CA THR A 348 5.62 37.79 -31.90
C THR A 348 6.97 38.23 -32.44
N GLU A 349 7.13 38.24 -33.76
CA GLU A 349 8.32 38.69 -34.46
C GLU A 349 7.99 39.88 -35.37
N PRO A 350 8.95 40.78 -35.63
CA PRO A 350 8.75 41.85 -36.59
C PRO A 350 8.64 41.23 -37.99
N GLY A 351 7.48 41.40 -38.64
CA GLY A 351 7.34 40.96 -40.03
C GLY A 351 8.08 41.90 -40.99
N ARG A 352 8.20 41.52 -42.27
CA ARG A 352 8.83 42.35 -43.33
C ARG A 352 8.22 43.76 -43.50
N TRP A 353 7.07 43.99 -42.91
CA TRP A 353 6.34 45.24 -42.91
C TRP A 353 6.75 46.17 -41.75
N TRP A 354 7.57 45.69 -40.83
CA TRP A 354 8.06 46.44 -39.68
C TRP A 354 9.16 47.39 -40.14
N ASP A 355 8.93 48.68 -39.96
CA ASP A 355 9.93 49.69 -40.26
C ASP A 355 10.94 49.78 -39.11
N HIS A 356 12.20 49.46 -39.38
CA HIS A 356 13.30 49.48 -38.40
C HIS A 356 14.01 50.84 -38.33
N ASP A 357 13.84 51.71 -39.34
CA ASP A 357 14.56 52.99 -39.41
C ASP A 357 13.93 54.09 -38.52
N ASP A 358 12.85 53.75 -37.81
CA ASP A 358 12.05 54.64 -36.96
C ASP A 358 12.26 54.31 -35.46
N GLU A 359 13.43 53.75 -35.10
CA GLU A 359 13.81 53.27 -33.75
C GLU A 359 13.75 54.35 -32.64
N GLY A 360 13.68 55.64 -33.01
CA GLY A 360 13.46 56.75 -32.07
C GLY A 360 12.03 57.27 -31.98
N ALA A 361 11.12 56.88 -32.88
CA ALA A 361 9.78 57.47 -33.00
C ALA A 361 8.62 56.46 -33.04
N ILE A 362 8.87 55.15 -33.02
CA ILE A 362 7.84 54.13 -32.78
C ILE A 362 7.59 54.06 -31.26
N PRO A 363 6.48 54.63 -30.73
CA PRO A 363 6.25 54.58 -29.30
C PRO A 363 5.93 53.14 -28.89
N ASP A 364 6.62 52.67 -27.86
CA ASP A 364 6.24 51.46 -27.14
C ASP A 364 4.76 51.57 -26.73
N GLY A 365 4.02 50.51 -27.00
CA GLY A 365 2.63 50.40 -26.67
C GLY A 365 2.43 50.28 -25.17
N VAL A 366 1.62 51.17 -24.59
CA VAL A 366 1.28 51.12 -23.17
C VAL A 366 0.09 50.17 -22.95
N LEU A 367 0.26 49.19 -22.06
CA LEU A 367 -0.79 48.25 -21.66
C LEU A 367 -1.53 48.81 -20.43
N LEU A 368 -2.79 49.22 -20.62
CA LEU A 368 -3.61 49.88 -19.59
C LEU A 368 -4.54 48.93 -18.82
#